data_AF-A0A383D5X6-F1
#
_entry.id   AF-A0A383D5X6-F1
#
_cell.length_a   1.000
_cell.length_b   1.000
_cell.length_c   1.000
_cell.angle_alpha   90.00
_cell.angle_beta   90.00
_cell.angle_gamma   90.00
#
_symmetry.space_group_name_H-M   'P 1'
#
loop_
_entity.id
_entity.type
_entity.pdbx_description
1 polymer ?
#
loop_
_entity_poly.entity_id
_entity_poly.type
_entity_poly.pdbx_seq_one_letter_code
_entity_poly.pdbx_strand_id
1 'polypeptide(L)' 'MLFEKNEYKGRLAKVKAAMQKKGIDLLISHDPANMNYLTGYDAWSFYYAQCVLVHVN' A
#
# COMPACT_ATOMS: atom_id res chain seq x y z
N MET A 1 -3.42 -12.31 -8.84
CA MET A 1 -2.94 -11.85 -7.52
C MET A 1 -2.32 -13.04 -6.81
N LEU A 2 -1.13 -12.87 -6.23
CA LEU A 2 -0.38 -13.94 -5.55
C LEU A 2 -1.01 -14.41 -4.22
N PHE A 3 -1.87 -13.59 -3.61
CA PHE A 3 -2.52 -13.85 -2.33
C PHE A 3 -4.04 -13.66 -2.43
N GLU A 4 -4.79 -14.19 -1.47
CA GLU A 4 -6.23 -13.99 -1.40
C GLU A 4 -6.60 -12.52 -1.12
N LYS A 5 -7.76 -12.09 -1.62
CA LYS A 5 -8.26 -10.71 -1.41
C LYS A 5 -8.37 -10.36 0.08
N ASN A 6 -8.74 -11.32 0.92
CA ASN A 6 -8.87 -11.09 2.37
C ASN A 6 -7.52 -10.80 3.03
N GLU A 7 -6.44 -11.38 2.53
CA GLU A 7 -5.10 -11.10 3.03
C GLU A 7 -4.71 -9.64 2.75
N TYR A 8 -4.88 -9.16 1.50
CA TYR A 8 -4.63 -7.76 1.15
C TYR A 8 -5.46 -6.78 1.99
N LYS A 9 -6.73 -7.10 2.25
CA LYS A 9 -7.57 -6.31 3.18
C LYS A 9 -6.95 -6.25 4.58
N GLY A 10 -6.42 -7.36 5.08
CA GLY A 10 -5.73 -7.41 6.37
C GLY A 10 -4.44 -6.58 6.39
N ARG A 11 -3.65 -6.62 5.31
CA ARG A 11 -2.45 -5.78 5.15
C ARG A 11 -2.81 -4.29 5.18
N LEU A 12 -3.83 -3.90 4.42
CA LEU A 12 -4.32 -2.52 4.37
C LEU A 12 -4.83 -2.05 5.73
N ALA A 13 -5.59 -2.87 6.45
CA ALA A 13 -6.10 -2.54 7.78
C ALA A 13 -4.98 -2.28 8.79
N LYS A 14 -3.91 -3.09 8.78
CA LYS A 14 -2.72 -2.88 9.63
C LYS A 14 -2.02 -1.55 9.33
N VAL A 15 -1.88 -1.22 8.05
CA VAL A 15 -1.28 0.05 7.61
C VAL A 15 -2.13 1.24 8.04
N LYS A 16 -3.45 1.21 7.81
CA LYS A 16 -4.38 2.25 8.27
C LYS A 16 -4.35 2.43 9.80
N ALA A 17 -4.33 1.34 10.57
CA ALA A 17 -4.21 1.42 12.03
C ALA A 17 -2.90 2.07 12.48
N ALA A 18 -1.79 1.79 11.80
CA ALA A 18 -0.51 2.45 12.06
C ALA A 18 -0.52 3.94 11.66
N MET A 19 -1.17 4.29 10.54
CA MET A 19 -1.37 5.67 10.10
C MET A 19 -2.20 6.46 11.13
N GLN A 20 -3.32 5.92 11.60
CA GLN A 20 -4.16 6.53 12.63
C GLN A 20 -3.37 6.82 13.92
N LYS A 21 -2.61 5.84 14.41
CA LYS A 21 -1.75 6.02 15.61
C LYS A 21 -0.70 7.11 15.45
N LYS A 22 -0.28 7.40 14.22
CA LYS A 22 0.74 8.42 13.90
C LYS A 22 0.13 9.75 13.46
N GLY A 23 -1.20 9.88 13.39
CA GLY A 23 -1.86 11.08 12.88
C GLY A 23 -1.59 11.34 11.39
N ILE A 24 -1.46 10.29 10.58
CA ILE A 24 -1.22 10.39 9.13
C ILE A 24 -2.54 10.20 8.38
N ASP A 25 -2.99 11.22 7.63
CA ASP A 25 -4.23 11.17 6.85
C ASP A 25 -4.07 10.49 5.48
N LEU A 26 -2.93 10.73 4.81
CA LEU A 26 -2.61 10.21 3.50
C LEU A 26 -1.18 9.66 3.47
N LEU A 27 -1.03 8.40 3.10
CA LEU A 27 0.26 7.78 2.80
C LEU A 27 0.50 7.79 1.29
N ILE A 28 1.65 8.33 0.88
CA ILE A 28 2.16 8.26 -0.49
C ILE A 28 3.35 7.29 -0.48
N SER A 29 3.16 6.09 -1.01
CA SER A 29 4.18 5.05 -1.02
C SER A 29 4.79 4.89 -2.41
N HIS A 30 6.04 5.32 -2.59
CA HIS A 30 6.79 5.21 -3.84
C HIS A 30 7.61 3.91 -3.97
N ASP A 31 7.85 3.21 -2.86
CA ASP A 31 8.64 1.98 -2.87
C ASP A 31 7.88 0.84 -3.59
N PRO A 32 8.45 0.22 -4.63
CA PRO A 32 7.77 -0.84 -5.39
C PRO A 32 7.36 -2.04 -4.54
N ALA A 33 8.14 -2.40 -3.51
CA ALA A 33 7.78 -3.51 -2.64
C ALA A 33 6.56 -3.19 -1.78
N ASN A 34 6.44 -1.96 -1.28
CA ASN A 34 5.22 -1.49 -0.60
C ASN A 34 4.02 -1.42 -1.54
N MET A 35 4.22 -0.96 -2.79
CA MET A 35 3.16 -0.93 -3.81
C MET A 35 2.62 -2.36 -4.06
N ASN A 36 3.52 -3.33 -4.26
CA ASN A 36 3.17 -4.74 -4.40
C ASN A 36 2.48 -5.29 -3.14
N TYR A 37 3.03 -5.03 -1.97
CA TYR A 37 2.48 -5.51 -0.70
C TYR A 37 1.02 -5.08 -0.49
N LEU A 38 0.71 -3.83 -0.82
CA LEU A 38 -0.61 -3.22 -0.62
C LEU A 38 -1.62 -3.58 -1.70
N THR A 39 -1.18 -3.75 -2.95
CA THR A 39 -2.10 -3.79 -4.11
C THR A 39 -1.94 -5.03 -4.99
N GLY A 40 -0.84 -5.77 -4.83
CA GLY A 40 -0.43 -6.84 -5.75
C GLY A 40 0.15 -6.33 -7.07
N TYR A 41 0.40 -5.02 -7.21
CA TYR A 41 1.06 -4.44 -8.38
C TYR A 41 2.46 -5.02 -8.55
N ASP A 42 2.72 -5.62 -9.72
CA ASP A 42 3.98 -6.28 -10.03
C ASP A 42 4.36 -5.96 -11.47
N ALA A 43 5.28 -5.00 -11.63
CA ALA A 43 5.75 -4.57 -12.92
C ALA A 43 7.17 -4.00 -12.81
N TRP A 44 7.97 -4.24 -13.86
CA TRP A 44 9.21 -3.52 -14.06
C TRP A 44 8.90 -2.15 -14.65
N SER A 45 8.56 -1.19 -13.78
CA SER A 45 8.10 0.15 -14.14
C SER A 45 8.69 1.26 -13.27
N PHE A 46 9.48 0.90 -12.26
CA PHE A 46 10.06 1.83 -11.27
C PHE A 46 11.05 2.84 -11.85
N TYR A 47 11.38 2.74 -13.14
CA TYR A 47 12.13 3.76 -13.88
C TYR A 47 11.30 5.02 -14.19
N TYR A 48 9.99 5.01 -13.97
CA TYR A 48 9.13 6.20 -13.96
C TYR A 48 8.59 6.49 -12.56
N ALA A 49 8.24 7.75 -12.31
CA ALA A 49 7.63 8.16 -11.05
C ALA A 49 6.26 7.49 -10.90
N GLN A 50 6.10 6.73 -9.82
CA GLN A 50 4.87 6.00 -9.49
C GLN A 50 4.70 5.93 -7.98
N CYS A 51 3.46 5.79 -7.52
CA CYS A 51 3.16 5.58 -6.12
C CYS A 51 1.80 4.90 -5.91
N VAL A 52 1.60 4.38 -4.70
CA VAL A 52 0.29 4.01 -4.17
C VAL A 52 -0.14 5.05 -3.14
N LEU A 53 -1.39 5.50 -3.27
CA LEU A 53 -2.04 6.39 -2.32
C LEU A 53 -2.93 5.56 -1.39
N VAL A 54 -2.76 5.72 -0.08
CA VAL A 54 -3.64 5.14 0.92
C VAL A 54 -4.19 6.25 1.79
N HIS A 55 -5.51 6.44 1.73
CA HIS A 55 -6.23 7.32 2.64
C HIS A 55 -6.58 6.57 3.93
N VAL A 56 -6.51 7.26 5.07
CA VAL A 56 -6.73 6.68 6.40
C VAL A 56 -8.16 6.14 6.61
N ASN A 57 -9.15 6.70 5.90
CA ASN A 57 -10.56 6.24 5.87
C ASN A 57 -10.81 5.30 4.70
#